data_AF-A0A1F8Q4K2-F1
#
_entry.id   AF-A0A1F8Q4K2-F1
#
_cell.length_a   1.000
_cell.length_b   1.000
_cell.length_c   1.000
_cell.angle_alpha   90.00
_cell.angle_beta   90.00
_cell.angle_gamma   90.00
#
_symmetry.space_group_name_H-M   'P 1'
#
loop_
_entity.id
_entity.type
_entity.pdbx_description
1 polymer ?
#
loop_
_entity_poly.entity_id
_entity_poly.type
_entity_poly.pdbx_seq_one_letter_code
_entity_poly.pdbx_strand_id
1 'polypeptide(L)'
;MSATPAGTSYELAYAGWSLVIIYHSESTAGRQLYLWDYFSYSKGNENLDFDRDGSPGGTITGFIVPEQIEGETEAAKLTCFVGEGDNIYSGDQLIFNNTALDDGFGTANTWNSQSVGMSKSGVDIDTFSISWASGLLHADDTQAQIDLPTQTDNFNLVYLIMSVRSKTVIGGTEHYVIHNN
;
A
#
# COMPACT_ATOMS: atom_id res chain seq x y z
N MET A 1 18.43 -45.31 -22.15
CA MET A 1 17.48 -44.54 -21.32
C MET A 1 18.29 -43.92 -20.21
N SER A 2 18.50 -42.60 -20.26
CA SER A 2 19.22 -41.83 -19.24
C SER A 2 18.18 -41.24 -18.29
N ALA A 3 18.29 -41.54 -17.00
CA ALA A 3 17.41 -40.99 -15.98
C ALA A 3 17.79 -39.52 -15.72
N THR A 4 16.88 -38.60 -16.03
CA THR A 4 16.96 -37.21 -15.59
C THR A 4 16.81 -37.18 -14.06
N PRO A 5 17.70 -36.52 -13.30
CA PRO A 5 17.56 -36.44 -11.85
C PRO A 5 16.27 -35.67 -11.51
N ALA A 6 15.58 -36.18 -10.48
CA ALA A 6 14.34 -35.65 -9.95
C ALA A 6 14.41 -34.13 -9.77
N GLY A 7 13.46 -33.43 -10.39
CA GLY A 7 13.33 -31.98 -10.23
C GLY A 7 13.23 -31.64 -8.76
N THR A 8 14.12 -30.78 -8.29
CA THR A 8 14.01 -30.16 -6.98
C THR A 8 12.76 -29.31 -6.99
N SER A 9 11.66 -29.86 -6.48
CA SER A 9 10.49 -29.08 -6.10
C SER A 9 10.92 -28.15 -4.97
N TYR A 10 11.14 -26.88 -5.30
CA TYR A 10 11.41 -25.84 -4.33
C TYR A 10 10.14 -25.61 -3.51
N GLU A 11 10.19 -25.93 -2.23
CA GLU A 11 9.17 -25.52 -1.27
C GLU A 11 9.54 -24.11 -0.79
N LEU A 12 8.93 -23.10 -1.41
CA LEU A 12 9.03 -21.72 -0.94
C LEU A 12 8.07 -21.55 0.23
N ALA A 13 8.60 -21.52 1.44
CA ALA A 13 7.85 -21.16 2.65
C ALA A 13 8.08 -19.67 2.93
N TYR A 14 7.07 -18.84 2.69
CA TYR A 14 7.08 -17.44 3.10
C TYR A 14 6.56 -17.35 4.53
N ALA A 15 7.45 -17.06 5.47
CA ALA A 15 7.08 -16.70 6.84
C ALA A 15 7.58 -15.27 7.09
N GLY A 16 6.66 -14.31 7.00
CA GLY A 16 6.89 -12.92 7.36
C GLY A 16 6.14 -12.56 8.62
N TRP A 17 6.68 -11.65 9.41
CA TRP A 17 5.96 -10.98 10.49
C TRP A 17 6.25 -9.49 10.40
N SER A 18 5.26 -8.66 10.70
CA SER A 18 5.41 -7.22 10.85
C SER A 18 5.02 -6.80 12.26
N LEU A 19 5.69 -5.76 12.76
CA LEU A 19 5.32 -5.09 14.01
C LEU A 19 5.04 -3.63 13.68
N VAL A 20 3.79 -3.21 13.82
CA VAL A 20 3.39 -1.82 13.68
C VAL A 20 3.39 -1.18 15.06
N ILE A 21 4.21 -0.16 15.26
CA ILE A 21 4.28 0.61 16.51
C ILE A 21 3.69 1.99 16.26
N ILE A 22 2.60 2.31 16.98
CA ILE A 22 1.91 3.59 16.87
C ILE A 22 2.26 4.42 18.11
N TYR A 23 2.87 5.58 17.89
CA TYR A 23 3.14 6.55 18.95
C TYR A 23 2.08 7.65 18.93
N HIS A 24 1.64 8.07 20.11
CA HIS A 24 0.77 9.24 20.26
C HIS A 24 1.58 10.46 20.68
N SER A 25 1.19 11.65 20.21
CA SER A 25 1.69 12.93 20.71
C SER A 25 0.50 13.87 20.90
N GLU A 26 0.45 14.57 22.04
CA GLU A 26 -0.62 15.55 22.31
C GLU A 26 -0.58 16.75 21.35
N SER A 27 0.57 16.99 20.72
CA SER A 27 0.77 18.08 19.75
C SER A 27 0.38 17.69 18.31
N THR A 28 0.05 16.43 18.04
CA THR A 28 -0.35 15.96 16.71
C THR A 28 -1.83 15.68 16.67
N ALA A 29 -2.51 16.13 15.60
CA ALA A 29 -3.89 15.74 15.34
C ALA A 29 -4.02 14.21 15.29
N GLY A 30 -5.19 13.70 15.68
CA GLY A 30 -5.48 12.26 15.65
C GLY A 30 -5.35 11.70 14.23
N ARG A 31 -5.02 10.42 14.13
CA ARG A 31 -4.98 9.69 12.86
C ARG A 31 -5.84 8.44 12.97
N GLN A 32 -6.61 8.19 11.92
CA GLN A 32 -7.27 6.91 11.74
C GLN A 32 -6.40 6.10 10.78
N LEU A 33 -6.15 4.84 11.13
CA LEU A 33 -5.37 3.91 10.33
C LEU A 33 -6.29 2.81 9.82
N TYR A 34 -6.18 2.53 8.52
CA TYR A 34 -6.91 1.50 7.82
C TYR A 34 -5.92 0.55 7.18
N LEU A 35 -6.11 -0.76 7.39
CA LEU A 35 -5.21 -1.81 6.94
C LEU A 35 -5.95 -2.74 5.99
N TRP A 36 -5.34 -3.02 4.84
CA TRP A 36 -5.75 -4.08 3.92
C TRP A 36 -4.58 -5.05 3.73
N ASP A 37 -4.75 -6.29 4.15
CA ASP A 37 -3.66 -7.27 4.35
C ASP A 37 -3.81 -8.57 3.56
N TYR A 38 -4.54 -8.52 2.46
CA TYR A 38 -4.58 -9.62 1.52
C TYR A 38 -3.25 -9.77 0.80
N PHE A 39 -2.45 -10.73 1.28
CA PHE A 39 -1.24 -11.13 0.57
C PHE A 39 -1.57 -11.53 -0.86
N SER A 40 -0.93 -10.85 -1.81
CA SER A 40 -1.23 -10.96 -3.24
C SER A 40 0.07 -10.95 -4.04
N TYR A 41 0.18 -11.83 -5.03
CA TYR A 41 1.37 -11.97 -5.86
C TYR A 41 1.05 -11.49 -7.28
N SER A 42 1.87 -10.56 -7.76
CA SER A 42 1.85 -10.11 -9.14
C SER A 42 2.86 -10.91 -9.97
N LYS A 43 2.42 -11.49 -11.08
CA LYS A 43 3.23 -12.30 -12.01
C LYS A 43 3.77 -11.51 -13.22
N GLY A 44 3.72 -10.18 -13.12
CA GLY A 44 4.07 -9.30 -14.23
C GLY A 44 2.99 -9.19 -15.29
N ASN A 45 3.02 -8.09 -16.02
CA ASN A 45 2.18 -7.70 -17.15
C ASN A 45 0.69 -7.71 -16.78
N GLU A 46 0.39 -7.31 -15.56
CA GLU A 46 -0.94 -7.25 -15.01
C GLU A 46 -1.12 -6.03 -14.10
N ASN A 47 -2.38 -5.67 -13.87
CA ASN A 47 -2.78 -4.82 -12.77
C ASN A 47 -3.30 -5.76 -11.67
N LEU A 48 -2.57 -5.84 -10.56
CA LEU A 48 -2.82 -6.84 -9.52
C LEU A 48 -4.23 -6.69 -8.94
N ASP A 49 -5.03 -7.76 -9.03
CA ASP A 49 -6.32 -7.92 -8.33
C ASP A 49 -6.04 -8.21 -6.84
N PHE A 50 -5.87 -7.16 -6.04
CA PHE A 50 -5.46 -7.31 -4.63
C PHE A 50 -6.63 -7.42 -3.66
N ASP A 51 -7.84 -7.01 -4.05
CA ASP A 51 -9.06 -7.16 -3.26
C ASP A 51 -9.85 -8.44 -3.60
N ARG A 52 -9.40 -9.18 -4.63
CA ARG A 52 -9.88 -10.50 -5.06
C ARG A 52 -11.33 -10.49 -5.53
N ASP A 53 -11.74 -9.39 -6.17
CA ASP A 53 -13.08 -9.25 -6.74
C ASP A 53 -13.19 -9.84 -8.16
N GLY A 54 -12.07 -10.26 -8.75
CA GLY A 54 -11.97 -10.81 -10.10
C GLY A 54 -11.69 -9.77 -11.19
N SER A 55 -11.51 -8.51 -10.82
CA SER A 55 -11.16 -7.39 -11.70
C SER A 55 -9.74 -6.90 -11.42
N PRO A 56 -9.00 -6.42 -12.43
CA PRO A 56 -7.68 -5.85 -12.19
C PRO A 56 -7.74 -4.61 -11.29
N GLY A 57 -6.80 -4.50 -10.34
CA GLY A 57 -6.74 -3.42 -9.35
C GLY A 57 -7.46 -3.78 -8.05
N GLY A 58 -8.09 -2.80 -7.41
CA GLY A 58 -8.96 -3.07 -6.28
C GLY A 58 -9.56 -1.80 -5.68
N THR A 59 -10.74 -1.95 -5.09
CA THR A 59 -11.40 -0.88 -4.33
C THR A 59 -11.12 -1.05 -2.85
N ILE A 60 -10.35 -0.13 -2.27
CA ILE A 60 -10.25 -0.05 -0.82
C ILE A 60 -11.53 0.57 -0.25
N THR A 61 -12.09 -0.06 0.78
CA THR A 61 -13.32 0.36 1.46
C THR A 61 -13.15 0.24 2.98
N GLY A 62 -14.12 0.75 3.74
CA GLY A 62 -14.15 0.63 5.20
C GLY A 62 -13.43 1.78 5.92
N PHE A 63 -13.11 2.86 5.21
CA PHE A 63 -12.64 4.11 5.78
C PHE A 63 -13.69 5.21 5.69
N ILE A 64 -13.45 6.32 6.40
CA ILE A 64 -14.12 7.59 6.17
C ILE A 64 -13.07 8.70 6.15
N VAL A 65 -13.08 9.52 5.10
CA VAL A 65 -12.23 10.71 5.03
C VAL A 65 -12.90 11.81 5.87
N PRO A 66 -12.25 12.29 6.95
CA PRO A 66 -12.83 13.36 7.75
C PRO A 66 -12.75 14.71 7.03
N GLU A 67 -13.47 15.69 7.54
CA GLU A 67 -13.35 17.09 7.11
C GLU A 67 -11.91 17.60 7.20
N GLN A 68 -11.50 18.40 6.20
CA GLN A 68 -10.19 19.02 6.17
C GLN A 68 -9.97 19.88 7.42
N ILE A 69 -8.84 19.65 8.10
CA ILE A 69 -8.41 20.52 9.20
C ILE A 69 -7.86 21.82 8.62
N GLU A 70 -8.28 22.97 9.13
CA GLU A 70 -7.77 24.26 8.67
C GLU A 70 -6.23 24.31 8.73
N GLY A 71 -5.61 24.68 7.61
CA GLY A 71 -4.15 24.74 7.44
C GLY A 71 -3.48 23.40 7.11
N GLU A 72 -4.23 22.29 7.07
CA GLU A 72 -3.72 21.00 6.62
C GLU A 72 -3.67 20.90 5.10
N THR A 73 -2.59 20.34 4.57
CA THR A 73 -2.39 20.14 3.12
C THR A 73 -2.62 18.70 2.68
N GLU A 74 -2.47 17.72 3.58
CA GLU A 74 -2.57 16.29 3.30
C GLU A 74 -3.93 15.75 3.72
N ALA A 75 -4.66 15.13 2.79
CA ALA A 75 -5.89 14.39 3.09
C ALA A 75 -5.58 13.02 3.69
N ALA A 76 -4.61 12.33 3.08
CA ALA A 76 -4.19 11.00 3.50
C ALA A 76 -2.71 10.74 3.21
N LYS A 77 -2.18 9.70 3.85
CA LYS A 77 -0.98 9.00 3.37
C LYS A 77 -1.33 7.54 3.16
N LEU A 78 -0.93 6.99 2.02
CA LEU A 78 -1.03 5.56 1.71
C LEU A 78 0.38 4.98 1.75
N THR A 79 0.60 3.95 2.56
CA THR A 79 1.88 3.24 2.65
C THR A 79 1.69 1.82 2.13
N CYS A 80 2.54 1.42 1.19
CA CYS A 80 2.54 0.08 0.62
C CYS A 80 3.72 -0.71 1.14
N PHE A 81 3.51 -1.98 1.43
CA PHE A 81 4.55 -2.91 1.83
C PHE A 81 4.64 -3.97 0.74
N VAL A 82 5.68 -3.87 -0.08
CA VAL A 82 5.89 -4.70 -1.25
C VAL A 82 7.15 -5.53 -1.06
N GLY A 83 6.99 -6.84 -1.13
CA GLY A 83 8.05 -7.83 -1.16
C GLY A 83 8.52 -8.03 -2.59
N GLU A 84 9.34 -7.10 -3.05
CA GLU A 84 10.29 -7.15 -4.15
C GLU A 84 11.04 -5.80 -4.13
N GLY A 85 11.95 -5.57 -5.06
CA GLY A 85 12.60 -4.28 -5.22
C GLY A 85 13.87 -4.49 -6.02
N ASP A 86 13.83 -4.21 -7.30
CA ASP A 86 15.03 -4.01 -8.10
C ASP A 86 14.80 -2.85 -9.07
N ASN A 87 15.88 -2.36 -9.69
CA ASN A 87 15.78 -1.21 -10.59
C ASN A 87 15.98 -1.57 -12.06
N ILE A 88 15.80 -2.86 -12.40
CA ILE A 88 16.09 -3.38 -13.73
C ILE A 88 14.96 -3.05 -14.70
N TYR A 89 13.73 -3.18 -14.23
CA TYR A 89 12.53 -2.95 -15.02
C TYR A 89 11.79 -1.71 -14.53
N SER A 90 10.74 -1.33 -15.24
CA SER A 90 10.00 -0.09 -15.03
C SER A 90 8.57 -0.27 -15.50
N GLY A 91 7.69 0.63 -15.10
CA GLY A 91 6.28 0.67 -15.48
C GLY A 91 5.37 0.03 -14.46
N ASP A 92 5.92 -0.43 -13.35
CA ASP A 92 5.24 -0.59 -12.09
C ASP A 92 4.90 0.79 -11.49
N GLN A 93 3.66 0.90 -11.02
CA GLN A 93 3.10 2.15 -10.51
C GLN A 93 2.15 1.86 -9.36
N LEU A 94 1.97 2.84 -8.49
CA LEU A 94 0.77 2.94 -7.69
C LEU A 94 -0.13 4.03 -8.26
N ILE A 95 -1.34 3.66 -8.67
CA ILE A 95 -2.35 4.57 -9.21
C ILE A 95 -3.49 4.65 -8.21
N PHE A 96 -3.83 5.87 -7.78
CA PHE A 96 -4.91 6.14 -6.85
C PHE A 96 -5.97 7.01 -7.54
N ASN A 97 -7.20 6.53 -7.64
CA ASN A 97 -8.30 7.20 -8.34
C ASN A 97 -7.87 7.71 -9.73
N ASN A 98 -7.29 6.82 -10.55
CA ASN A 98 -6.76 7.07 -11.90
C ASN A 98 -5.53 8.01 -11.98
N THR A 99 -4.88 8.32 -10.86
CA THR A 99 -3.68 9.16 -10.83
C THR A 99 -2.48 8.39 -10.27
N ALA A 100 -1.42 8.27 -11.06
CA ALA A 100 -0.15 7.70 -10.58
C ALA A 100 0.44 8.57 -9.46
N LEU A 101 0.76 7.97 -8.33
CA LEU A 101 1.36 8.64 -7.18
C LEU A 101 2.89 8.52 -7.24
N ASP A 102 3.56 9.55 -6.69
CA ASP A 102 5.03 9.66 -6.63
C ASP A 102 5.50 9.24 -5.23
N ASP A 103 6.46 8.32 -5.17
CA ASP A 103 7.09 7.80 -3.94
C ASP A 103 8.26 8.69 -3.43
N GLY A 104 8.63 9.72 -4.19
CA GLY A 104 9.80 10.58 -3.96
C GLY A 104 10.98 10.30 -4.89
N PHE A 105 10.92 9.24 -5.70
CA PHE A 105 11.88 8.87 -6.73
C PHE A 105 11.25 8.88 -8.12
N GLY A 106 9.96 8.53 -8.23
CA GLY A 106 9.18 8.69 -9.45
C GLY A 106 7.83 7.99 -9.41
N THR A 107 7.20 7.88 -10.59
CA THR A 107 5.84 7.33 -10.74
C THR A 107 5.76 6.11 -11.66
N ALA A 108 6.90 5.67 -12.21
CA ALA A 108 6.96 4.65 -13.25
C ALA A 108 8.06 3.60 -13.01
N ASN A 109 8.48 3.47 -11.75
CA ASN A 109 9.29 2.39 -11.20
C ASN A 109 9.26 2.55 -9.68
N THR A 110 8.11 2.23 -9.10
CA THR A 110 7.79 2.45 -7.69
C THR A 110 8.37 1.36 -6.80
N TRP A 111 8.38 0.11 -7.24
CA TRP A 111 8.91 -1.07 -6.52
C TRP A 111 10.40 -1.27 -6.86
N ASN A 112 11.20 -0.23 -6.58
CA ASN A 112 12.57 -0.10 -7.08
C ASN A 112 13.67 -0.44 -6.07
N SER A 113 13.34 -1.02 -4.91
CA SER A 113 14.22 -1.19 -3.74
C SER A 113 14.72 0.14 -3.12
N GLN A 114 14.06 1.26 -3.41
CA GLN A 114 14.43 2.60 -2.95
C GLN A 114 13.27 3.28 -2.23
N SER A 115 12.96 2.81 -1.02
CA SER A 115 12.07 3.59 -0.16
C SER A 115 12.77 4.74 0.55
N VAL A 116 12.10 5.89 0.63
CA VAL A 116 12.63 7.08 1.31
C VAL A 116 12.98 6.73 2.76
N GLY A 117 14.26 6.88 3.11
CA GLY A 117 14.77 6.57 4.46
C GLY A 117 15.22 5.12 4.67
N MET A 118 15.13 4.26 3.64
CA MET A 118 15.65 2.89 3.65
C MET A 118 16.79 2.72 2.64
N SER A 119 17.60 1.69 2.83
CA SER A 119 18.78 1.38 1.99
C SER A 119 19.01 -0.12 1.82
N LYS A 120 18.00 -0.93 2.14
CA LYS A 120 18.08 -2.39 2.09
C LYS A 120 17.25 -2.89 0.93
N SER A 121 17.88 -3.67 0.07
CA SER A 121 17.22 -4.28 -1.08
C SER A 121 16.30 -5.42 -0.66
N GLY A 122 15.22 -5.60 -1.43
CA GLY A 122 14.33 -6.75 -1.38
C GLY A 122 12.99 -6.52 -0.66
N VAL A 123 12.76 -5.32 -0.11
CA VAL A 123 11.46 -4.86 0.39
C VAL A 123 11.35 -3.37 0.09
N ASP A 124 10.22 -2.99 -0.50
CA ASP A 124 9.80 -1.62 -0.67
C ASP A 124 8.69 -1.26 0.33
N ILE A 125 8.89 -0.15 1.03
CA ILE A 125 7.99 0.47 2.00
C ILE A 125 7.75 1.92 1.58
N ASP A 126 6.95 2.12 0.55
CA ASP A 126 6.74 3.45 -0.03
C ASP A 126 5.51 4.12 0.53
N THR A 127 5.63 5.41 0.84
CA THR A 127 4.55 6.22 1.39
C THR A 127 4.22 7.37 0.46
N PHE A 128 3.00 7.31 -0.09
CA PHE A 128 2.45 8.30 -1.00
C PHE A 128 1.61 9.30 -0.22
N SER A 129 1.82 10.59 -0.50
CA SER A 129 1.04 11.66 0.13
C SER A 129 -0.09 12.10 -0.80
N ILE A 130 -1.32 12.01 -0.33
CA ILE A 130 -2.52 12.44 -1.05
C ILE A 130 -2.94 13.79 -0.49
N SER A 131 -2.79 14.85 -1.27
CA SER A 131 -3.11 16.21 -0.83
C SER A 131 -4.58 16.55 -1.05
N TRP A 132 -5.13 17.42 -0.22
CA TRP A 132 -6.47 17.98 -0.45
C TRP A 132 -6.57 18.68 -1.81
N ALA A 133 -5.50 19.38 -2.21
CA ALA A 133 -5.43 20.07 -3.50
C ALA A 133 -5.41 19.14 -4.72
N SER A 134 -5.09 17.85 -4.54
CA SER A 134 -5.14 16.87 -5.63
C SER A 134 -6.57 16.55 -6.08
N GLY A 135 -7.57 16.75 -5.22
CA GLY A 135 -8.96 16.36 -5.49
C GLY A 135 -9.16 14.84 -5.60
N LEU A 136 -8.17 14.03 -5.23
CA LEU A 136 -8.27 12.57 -5.26
C LEU A 136 -9.08 12.01 -4.11
N LEU A 137 -9.24 12.77 -3.02
CA LEU A 137 -10.09 12.47 -1.88
C LEU A 137 -10.82 13.74 -1.45
N HIS A 138 -12.05 13.54 -1.00
CA HIS A 138 -12.91 14.56 -0.41
C HIS A 138 -13.41 14.09 0.95
N ALA A 139 -13.88 15.03 1.77
CA ALA A 139 -14.58 14.68 3.00
C ALA A 139 -15.75 13.72 2.72
N ASP A 140 -15.97 12.79 3.64
CA ASP A 140 -16.97 11.73 3.59
C ASP A 140 -16.76 10.64 2.51
N ASP A 141 -15.66 10.69 1.74
CA ASP A 141 -15.28 9.54 0.89
C ASP A 141 -15.08 8.30 1.76
N THR A 142 -15.66 7.18 1.31
CA THR A 142 -15.61 5.88 2.03
C THR A 142 -14.96 4.75 1.23
N GLN A 143 -14.53 5.07 0.01
CA GLN A 143 -13.88 4.15 -0.90
C GLN A 143 -12.92 4.89 -1.84
N ALA A 144 -11.91 4.17 -2.35
CA ALA A 144 -11.04 4.65 -3.41
C ALA A 144 -10.57 3.48 -4.29
N GLN A 145 -10.35 3.74 -5.57
CA GLN A 145 -9.76 2.78 -6.50
C GLN A 145 -8.23 2.86 -6.38
N ILE A 146 -7.60 1.69 -6.28
CA ILE A 146 -6.16 1.53 -6.39
C ILE A 146 -5.87 0.59 -7.56
N ASP A 147 -4.98 1.00 -8.44
CA ASP A 147 -4.41 0.12 -9.45
C ASP A 147 -2.91 -0.02 -9.19
N LEU A 148 -2.42 -1.26 -9.31
CA LEU A 148 -1.03 -1.65 -9.13
C LEU A 148 -0.55 -2.32 -10.42
N PRO A 149 -0.54 -1.60 -11.56
CA PRO A 149 0.00 -2.14 -12.80
C PRO A 149 1.49 -2.42 -12.64
N THR A 150 1.96 -3.45 -13.31
CA THR A 150 3.37 -3.73 -13.54
C THR A 150 3.60 -4.22 -14.96
N GLN A 151 4.82 -3.99 -15.47
CA GLN A 151 5.27 -4.58 -16.72
C GLN A 151 5.98 -5.91 -16.47
N THR A 152 7.30 -5.97 -16.51
CA THR A 152 8.00 -7.26 -16.44
C THR A 152 8.17 -7.73 -14.99
N ASP A 153 8.00 -6.85 -14.01
CA ASP A 153 8.25 -7.14 -12.60
C ASP A 153 7.20 -8.03 -11.96
N ASN A 154 7.71 -8.93 -11.12
CA ASN A 154 6.90 -9.74 -10.24
C ASN A 154 7.09 -9.22 -8.83
N PHE A 155 6.03 -8.98 -8.09
CA PHE A 155 6.16 -8.52 -6.70
C PHE A 155 5.12 -9.18 -5.81
N ASN A 156 5.35 -9.15 -4.50
CA ASN A 156 4.37 -9.58 -3.52
C ASN A 156 3.83 -8.36 -2.79
N LEU A 157 2.55 -8.01 -2.97
CA LEU A 157 1.91 -7.07 -2.08
C LEU A 157 1.66 -7.76 -0.74
N VAL A 158 2.26 -7.24 0.33
CA VAL A 158 2.12 -7.77 1.67
C VAL A 158 0.89 -7.15 2.35
N TYR A 159 0.83 -5.82 2.41
CA TYR A 159 -0.34 -5.07 2.87
C TYR A 159 -0.25 -3.58 2.52
N LEU A 160 -1.38 -2.89 2.62
CA LEU A 160 -1.55 -1.44 2.46
C LEU A 160 -2.02 -0.82 3.77
N ILE A 161 -1.45 0.33 4.16
CA ILE A 161 -1.95 1.14 5.27
C ILE A 161 -2.33 2.51 4.75
N MET A 162 -3.58 2.93 4.93
CA MET A 162 -3.97 4.32 4.73
C MET A 162 -4.12 5.02 6.09
N SER A 163 -3.52 6.20 6.21
CA SER A 163 -3.71 7.09 7.34
C SER A 163 -4.42 8.36 6.92
N VAL A 164 -5.51 8.70 7.58
CA VAL A 164 -6.21 9.98 7.42
C VAL A 164 -6.11 10.76 8.74
N ARG A 165 -5.85 12.06 8.65
CA ARG A 165 -5.80 12.92 9.83
C ARG A 165 -7.20 13.38 10.19
N SER A 166 -7.55 13.34 11.46
CA SER A 166 -8.85 13.77 11.96
C SER A 166 -8.68 14.77 13.11
N LYS A 167 -9.54 15.80 13.14
CA LYS A 167 -9.59 16.79 14.22
C LYS A 167 -10.05 16.19 15.55
N THR A 168 -10.72 15.04 15.48
CA THR A 168 -11.39 14.42 16.62
C THR A 168 -10.36 13.79 17.57
N VAL A 169 -10.06 14.50 18.67
CA VAL A 169 -9.39 13.98 19.85
C VAL A 169 -10.46 13.74 20.93
N ILE A 170 -11.45 12.89 20.65
CA ILE A 170 -12.36 12.47 21.71
C ILE A 170 -11.75 11.21 22.30
N GLY A 171 -11.25 11.31 23.53
CA GLY A 171 -10.75 10.18 24.31
C GLY A 171 -11.80 9.08 24.35
N GLY A 172 -11.61 8.09 23.49
CA GLY A 172 -12.48 6.94 23.31
C GLY A 172 -11.59 5.73 23.08
N THR A 173 -11.97 4.61 23.67
CA THR A 173 -11.29 3.34 23.49
C THR A 173 -11.37 2.95 22.01
N GLU A 174 -10.22 2.88 21.34
CA GLU A 174 -10.15 2.37 19.96
C GLU A 174 -10.28 0.85 20.00
N HIS A 175 -11.24 0.31 19.25
CA HIS A 175 -11.40 -1.11 19.00
C HIS A 175 -10.97 -1.37 17.56
N TYR A 176 -9.87 -2.11 17.37
CA TYR A 176 -9.54 -2.67 16.07
C TYR A 176 -10.26 -4.02 15.96
N VAL A 177 -11.12 -4.15 14.94
CA VAL A 177 -11.69 -5.46 14.58
C VAL A 177 -10.82 -6.01 13.46
N ILE A 178 -10.11 -7.09 13.73
CA ILE A 178 -9.46 -7.87 12.67
C ILE A 178 -10.56 -8.71 12.03
N HIS A 179 -10.92 -8.37 10.80
CA HIS A 179 -11.85 -9.17 10.01
C HIS A 179 -11.10 -10.39 9.50
N ASN A 180 -11.35 -11.56 10.08
CA ASN A 180 -10.98 -12.82 9.47
C ASN A 180 -11.93 -13.04 8.28
N ASN A 181 -11.40 -13.09 7.07
CA ASN A 181 -12.11 -13.57 5.89
C ASN A 181 -12.02 -15.10 5.82
#